data_AF-A0A1V5L0Q2-F1
#
_entry.id   AF-A0A1V5L0Q2-F1
#
_cell.length_a   1.000
_cell.length_b   1.000
_cell.length_c   1.000
_cell.angle_alpha   90.00
_cell.angle_beta   90.00
_cell.angle_gamma   90.00
#
_symmetry.space_group_name_H-M   'P 1'
#
loop_
_entity.id
_entity.type
_entity.pdbx_description
1 polymer ?
#
loop_
_entity_poly.entity_id
_entity_poly.type
_entity_poly.pdbx_seq_one_letter_code
_entity_poly.pdbx_strand_id
1 'polypeptide(L)'
;MGLFAHKRPHIVGASLILLTVFAMLYLSHATLKSNLRHPVLMVDVVKSPNTRFKVYWDTGSGWNEKESASKSINGTYKSQPLRIQLPRRIQGLRIDPSEIGDAQEMHIRIGWFRKWTSLNLFPEMIAAAHQIERVEQGQDGHLLFSFEKGCNDPHFVIKEIPELLQSLEAKRIHLITTFRILAGFVAAAAALVALFSMRKP
;
A
#
# COMPACT_ATOMS: atom_id res chain seq x y z
N MET A 1 45.10 -41.87 -11.94
CA MET A 1 43.93 -41.68 -11.05
C MET A 1 44.29 -40.61 -10.03
N GLY A 2 43.64 -39.44 -10.00
CA GLY A 2 43.96 -38.45 -8.95
C GLY A 2 43.45 -37.01 -9.10
N LEU A 3 42.96 -36.56 -10.26
CA LEU A 3 42.55 -35.15 -10.43
C LEU A 3 41.12 -34.82 -9.94
N PHE A 4 40.31 -35.82 -9.59
CA PHE A 4 38.90 -35.61 -9.21
C PHE A 4 38.65 -35.55 -7.68
N ALA A 5 39.64 -35.85 -6.85
CA ALA A 5 39.46 -35.87 -5.39
C ALA A 5 39.47 -34.45 -4.77
N HIS A 6 40.22 -33.51 -5.37
CA HIS A 6 40.48 -32.21 -4.74
C HIS A 6 39.39 -31.13 -4.99
N LYS A 7 38.51 -31.31 -5.98
CA LYS A 7 37.45 -30.33 -6.34
C LYS A 7 36.10 -30.60 -5.66
N ARG A 8 35.88 -31.80 -5.11
CA ARG A 8 34.62 -32.20 -4.46
C ARG A 8 34.21 -31.37 -3.23
N PRO A 9 35.11 -30.99 -2.29
CA PRO A 9 34.67 -30.23 -1.11
C PRO A 9 34.23 -28.81 -1.46
N HIS A 10 34.80 -28.21 -2.51
CA HIS A 10 34.43 -26.88 -2.99
C HIS A 10 33.04 -26.84 -3.64
N ILE A 11 32.69 -27.88 -4.39
CA ILE A 11 31.36 -28.01 -5.01
C ILE A 11 30.30 -28.23 -3.94
N VAL A 12 30.55 -29.11 -2.97
CA VAL A 12 29.63 -29.38 -1.85
C VAL A 12 29.41 -28.13 -0.99
N GLY A 13 30.48 -27.38 -0.68
CA GLY A 13 30.38 -26.12 0.06
C GLY A 13 29.55 -25.06 -0.68
N ALA A 14 29.76 -24.91 -2.00
CA ALA A 14 29.00 -23.97 -2.82
C ALA A 14 27.50 -24.34 -2.89
N SER A 15 27.19 -25.64 -3.06
CA SER A 15 25.81 -26.13 -3.08
C SER A 15 25.09 -25.91 -1.74
N LEU A 16 25.77 -26.10 -0.61
CA LEU A 16 25.19 -25.88 0.71
C LEU A 16 24.88 -24.40 0.96
N ILE A 17 25.78 -23.49 0.54
CA ILE A 17 25.54 -22.03 0.62
C ILE A 17 24.32 -21.65 -0.21
N LEU A 18 24.22 -22.14 -1.46
CA LEU A 18 23.10 -21.84 -2.33
C LEU A 18 21.77 -22.35 -1.75
N LEU A 19 21.75 -23.57 -1.22
CA LEU A 19 20.58 -24.15 -0.57
C LEU A 19 20.15 -23.33 0.66
N THR A 20 21.11 -22.89 1.48
CA THR A 20 20.84 -22.09 2.68
C THR A 20 20.28 -20.72 2.30
N VAL A 21 20.83 -20.07 1.27
CA VAL A 21 20.30 -18.82 0.72
C VAL A 21 18.87 -19.03 0.22
N PHE A 22 18.61 -20.10 -0.53
CA PHE A 22 17.28 -20.41 -1.04
C PHE A 22 16.26 -20.67 0.09
N ALA A 23 16.63 -21.47 1.10
CA ALA A 23 15.79 -21.74 2.26
C ALA A 23 15.49 -20.47 3.07
N MET A 24 16.49 -19.60 3.27
CA MET A 24 16.31 -18.31 3.91
C MET A 24 15.36 -17.43 3.11
N LEU A 25 15.50 -17.36 1.78
CA LEU A 25 14.59 -16.59 0.91
C LEU A 25 13.15 -17.12 0.98
N TYR A 26 12.97 -18.44 1.00
CA TYR A 26 11.66 -19.07 1.12
C TYR A 26 10.99 -18.76 2.47
N LEU A 27 11.67 -18.98 3.60
CA LEU A 27 11.16 -18.63 4.93
C LEU A 27 10.85 -17.12 5.05
N SER A 28 11.70 -16.30 4.44
CA SER A 28 11.58 -14.85 4.42
C SER A 28 10.34 -14.38 3.65
N HIS A 29 9.99 -15.06 2.54
CA HIS A 29 8.76 -14.82 1.79
C HIS A 29 7.52 -15.26 2.59
N ALA A 30 7.57 -16.44 3.23
CA ALA A 30 6.47 -16.97 4.04
C ALA A 30 6.16 -16.08 5.26
N THR A 31 7.19 -15.60 5.96
CA THR A 31 7.05 -14.68 7.10
C THR A 31 6.58 -13.28 6.71
N LEU A 32 6.78 -12.87 5.45
CA LEU A 32 6.29 -11.58 4.98
C LEU A 32 4.76 -11.55 4.84
N LYS A 33 4.17 -12.65 4.39
CA LYS A 33 2.72 -12.80 4.24
C LYS A 33 1.98 -12.77 5.58
N SER A 34 2.57 -13.30 6.65
CA SER A 34 1.92 -13.32 7.98
C SER A 34 1.94 -11.95 8.68
N ASN A 35 2.98 -11.14 8.46
CA ASN A 35 3.17 -9.83 9.11
C ASN A 35 2.69 -8.61 8.31
N LEU A 36 1.69 -8.79 7.46
CA LEU A 36 1.14 -7.68 6.69
C LEU A 36 0.46 -6.67 7.63
N ARG A 37 0.95 -5.44 7.67
CA ARG A 37 0.25 -4.36 8.40
C ARG A 37 -1.13 -4.14 7.80
N HIS A 38 -2.03 -3.49 8.53
CA HIS A 38 -3.33 -3.07 8.03
C HIS A 38 -3.21 -1.92 7.00
N PRO A 39 -4.13 -1.82 6.02
CA PRO A 39 -4.06 -0.78 5.03
C PRO A 39 -4.45 0.52 5.68
N VAL A 40 -4.03 1.62 5.07
CA VAL A 40 -4.31 2.96 5.53
C VAL A 40 -4.88 3.71 4.34
N LEU A 41 -6.10 4.21 4.51
CA LEU A 41 -6.65 5.25 3.65
C LEU A 41 -5.97 6.58 4.03
N MET A 42 -5.47 7.28 3.02
CA MET A 42 -4.88 8.60 3.12
C MET A 42 -5.66 9.56 2.22
N VAL A 43 -6.41 10.48 2.81
CA VAL A 43 -7.07 11.56 2.06
C VAL A 43 -6.38 12.87 2.39
N ASP A 44 -5.71 13.45 1.41
CA ASP A 44 -5.07 14.75 1.50
C ASP A 44 -6.07 15.77 0.95
N VAL A 45 -6.77 16.49 1.83
CA VAL A 45 -7.76 17.49 1.40
C VAL A 45 -7.07 18.84 1.22
N VAL A 46 -7.12 19.38 0.01
CA VAL A 46 -6.32 20.56 -0.38
C VAL A 46 -6.97 21.84 0.11
N LYS A 47 -8.30 21.92 0.01
CA LYS A 47 -9.10 23.05 0.46
C LYS A 47 -10.47 22.57 0.89
N SER A 48 -10.80 22.86 2.14
CA SER A 48 -12.02 22.40 2.79
C SER A 48 -12.50 23.47 3.76
N PRO A 49 -13.81 23.71 3.92
CA PRO A 49 -14.31 24.22 5.19
C PRO A 49 -13.94 23.23 6.32
N ASN A 50 -14.27 23.55 7.57
CA ASN A 50 -14.14 22.56 8.65
C ASN A 50 -15.03 21.35 8.31
N THR A 51 -14.44 20.28 7.77
CA THR A 51 -15.20 19.15 7.24
C THR A 51 -14.91 17.92 8.07
N ARG A 52 -15.96 17.27 8.55
CA ARG A 52 -15.85 15.93 9.13
C ARG A 52 -16.02 14.91 8.03
N PHE A 53 -15.03 14.06 7.86
CA PHE A 53 -15.13 12.90 6.99
C PHE A 53 -15.50 11.71 7.85
N LYS A 54 -16.51 10.97 7.40
CA LYS A 54 -16.82 9.64 7.91
C LYS A 54 -16.56 8.64 6.80
N VAL A 55 -15.79 7.61 7.14
CA VAL A 55 -15.40 6.57 6.19
C VAL A 55 -15.95 5.27 6.69
N TYR A 56 -16.74 4.61 5.85
CA TYR A 56 -17.25 3.27 6.07
C TYR A 56 -16.48 2.29 5.22
N TRP A 57 -16.24 1.11 5.75
CA TRP A 57 -15.69 -0.02 5.00
C TRP A 57 -16.69 -1.16 5.02
N ASP A 58 -16.89 -1.80 3.87
CA ASP A 58 -17.76 -2.98 3.78
C ASP A 58 -16.93 -4.25 3.88
N THR A 59 -17.13 -5.04 4.93
CA THR A 59 -16.50 -6.38 5.06
C THR A 59 -17.35 -7.52 4.48
N GLY A 60 -18.50 -7.21 3.88
CA GLY A 60 -19.50 -8.14 3.37
C GLY A 60 -20.87 -8.06 4.07
N SER A 61 -21.03 -7.11 4.98
CA SER A 61 -22.28 -6.86 5.71
C SER A 61 -22.94 -5.53 5.32
N GLY A 62 -22.45 -4.89 4.25
CA GLY A 62 -22.86 -3.55 3.83
C GLY A 62 -22.25 -2.43 4.68
N TRP A 63 -22.70 -1.20 4.43
CA TRP A 63 -22.20 0.00 5.10
C TRP A 63 -22.81 0.14 6.50
N ASN A 64 -22.10 -0.34 7.53
CA ASN A 64 -22.59 -0.28 8.91
C ASN A 64 -21.76 0.65 9.80
N GLU A 65 -22.42 1.24 10.80
CA GLU A 65 -21.83 2.21 11.72
C GLU A 65 -20.63 1.70 12.52
N LYS A 66 -20.63 0.42 12.88
CA LYS A 66 -19.55 -0.23 13.62
C LYS A 66 -18.29 -0.39 12.76
N GLU A 67 -18.46 -0.43 11.45
CA GLU A 67 -17.43 -0.51 10.43
C GLU A 67 -17.16 0.87 9.81
N SER A 68 -17.00 1.87 10.68
CA SER A 68 -16.71 3.23 10.28
C SER A 68 -15.65 3.90 11.15
N ALA A 69 -15.02 4.94 10.60
CA ALA A 69 -14.20 5.87 11.34
C ALA A 69 -14.50 7.31 10.89
N SER A 70 -14.57 8.21 11.87
CA SER A 70 -14.77 9.64 11.61
C SER A 70 -13.50 10.42 11.95
N LYS A 71 -13.18 11.41 11.13
CA LYS A 71 -12.08 12.33 11.41
C LYS A 71 -12.37 13.69 10.80
N SER A 72 -12.19 14.73 11.62
CA SER A 72 -12.35 16.11 11.19
C SER A 72 -11.05 16.63 10.60
N ILE A 73 -11.19 17.43 9.55
CA ILE A 73 -10.13 18.26 8.98
C ILE A 73 -10.48 19.70 9.31
N ASN A 74 -9.55 20.38 9.98
CA ASN A 74 -9.72 21.81 10.23
C ASN A 74 -9.47 22.54 8.92
N GLY A 75 -10.39 23.43 8.52
CA GLY A 75 -10.33 24.20 7.29
C GLY A 75 -9.14 25.16 7.30
N THR A 76 -7.98 24.65 6.89
CA THR A 76 -6.77 25.44 6.69
C THR A 76 -6.35 25.34 5.24
N TYR A 77 -5.66 26.36 4.72
CA TYR A 77 -5.10 26.37 3.36
C TYR A 77 -3.90 25.41 3.17
N LYS A 78 -3.77 24.40 4.03
CA LYS A 78 -2.70 23.41 3.98
C LYS A 78 -3.33 22.03 3.84
N SER A 79 -2.80 21.23 2.93
CA SER A 79 -3.19 19.83 2.79
C SER A 79 -3.00 19.09 4.11
N GLN A 80 -4.10 18.49 4.61
CA GLN A 80 -4.08 17.69 5.83
C GLN A 80 -4.36 16.23 5.50
N PRO A 81 -3.46 15.30 5.89
CA PRO A 81 -3.64 13.88 5.63
C PRO A 81 -4.61 13.26 6.65
N LEU A 82 -5.80 12.91 6.19
CA LEU A 82 -6.71 12.00 6.87
C LEU A 82 -6.17 10.57 6.77
N ARG A 83 -5.61 10.06 7.87
CA ARG A 83 -5.16 8.67 7.97
C ARG A 83 -6.18 7.84 8.74
N ILE A 84 -6.74 6.83 8.08
CA ILE A 84 -7.67 5.86 8.66
C ILE A 84 -7.12 4.46 8.42
N GLN A 85 -6.96 3.68 9.48
CA GLN A 85 -6.55 2.28 9.38
C GLN A 85 -7.75 1.43 8.97
N LEU A 86 -7.57 0.61 7.93
CA LEU A 86 -8.61 -0.23 7.35
C LEU A 86 -8.46 -1.68 7.82
N PRO A 87 -9.51 -2.51 7.73
CA PRO A 87 -9.39 -3.96 7.79
C PRO A 87 -8.56 -4.48 6.61
N ARG A 88 -8.00 -5.70 6.73
CA ARG A 88 -7.27 -6.33 5.61
C ARG A 88 -8.19 -6.80 4.49
N ARG A 89 -9.45 -7.11 4.80
CA ARG A 89 -10.44 -7.61 3.86
C ARG A 89 -11.62 -6.67 3.86
N ILE A 90 -11.77 -5.93 2.79
CA ILE A 90 -12.87 -5.00 2.55
C ILE A 90 -13.26 -5.08 1.08
N GLN A 91 -14.55 -5.00 0.80
CA GLN A 91 -15.14 -5.10 -0.55
C GLN A 91 -15.28 -3.71 -1.18
N GLY A 92 -15.46 -2.68 -0.36
CA GLY A 92 -15.51 -1.30 -0.81
C GLY A 92 -15.31 -0.31 0.32
N LEU A 93 -15.18 0.96 -0.06
CA LEU A 93 -15.10 2.09 0.85
C LEU A 93 -16.15 3.12 0.48
N ARG A 94 -16.86 3.65 1.47
CA ARG A 94 -17.77 4.78 1.32
C ARG A 94 -17.22 5.95 2.12
N ILE A 95 -17.21 7.15 1.52
CA ILE A 95 -16.69 8.37 2.15
C ILE A 95 -17.78 9.43 2.14
N ASP A 96 -18.07 9.95 3.33
CA ASP A 96 -19.16 10.89 3.62
C ASP A 96 -18.56 12.16 4.24
N PRO A 97 -18.35 13.24 3.47
CA PRO A 97 -18.01 14.55 4.01
C PRO A 97 -19.27 15.27 4.52
N SER A 98 -19.28 15.70 5.79
CA SER A 98 -20.47 16.26 6.46
C SER A 98 -20.75 17.74 6.16
N GLU A 99 -19.71 18.50 5.86
CA GLU A 99 -19.78 19.95 5.64
C GLU A 99 -18.97 20.23 4.38
N ILE A 100 -19.65 20.46 3.27
CA ILE A 100 -19.02 20.72 1.99
C ILE A 100 -19.46 22.09 1.48
N GLY A 101 -18.53 22.82 0.86
CA GLY A 101 -18.89 23.97 0.03
C GLY A 101 -19.37 23.51 -1.35
N ASP A 102 -19.52 24.45 -2.29
CA ASP A 102 -19.99 24.14 -3.66
C ASP A 102 -19.08 23.15 -4.42
N ALA A 103 -17.79 23.14 -4.11
CA ALA A 103 -16.82 22.21 -4.68
C ALA A 103 -15.72 21.86 -3.66
N GLN A 104 -15.14 20.66 -3.80
CA GLN A 104 -14.04 20.21 -2.95
C GLN A 104 -12.96 19.48 -3.75
N GLU A 105 -11.70 19.88 -3.51
CA GLU A 105 -10.54 19.26 -4.12
C GLU A 105 -9.85 18.34 -3.11
N MET A 106 -9.72 17.07 -3.47
CA MET A 106 -9.14 16.03 -2.61
C MET A 106 -8.12 15.19 -3.37
N HIS A 107 -7.00 14.88 -2.73
CA HIS A 107 -6.09 13.84 -3.20
C HIS A 107 -6.30 12.57 -2.38
N ILE A 108 -6.92 11.56 -2.99
CA ILE A 108 -7.23 10.30 -2.29
C ILE A 108 -6.22 9.23 -2.68
N ARG A 109 -5.64 8.59 -1.66
CA ARG A 109 -4.68 7.51 -1.79
C ARG A 109 -5.00 6.37 -0.85
N ILE A 110 -4.78 5.14 -1.32
CA ILE A 110 -4.87 3.94 -0.47
C ILE A 110 -3.51 3.26 -0.49
N GLY A 111 -3.01 2.88 0.69
CA GLY A 111 -1.73 2.20 0.75
C GLY A 111 -1.45 1.56 2.10
N TRP A 112 -0.22 1.11 2.30
CA TRP A 112 0.29 0.77 3.62
C TRP A 112 0.97 2.01 4.22
N PHE A 113 1.17 2.04 5.55
CA PHE A 113 1.66 3.16 6.38
C PHE A 113 2.93 3.94 5.88
N ARG A 114 3.53 3.54 4.76
CA ARG A 114 4.65 4.20 4.07
C ARG A 114 4.26 4.55 2.62
N LYS A 115 4.56 5.79 2.20
CA LYS A 115 4.28 6.38 0.86
C LYS A 115 4.67 5.51 -0.35
N TRP A 116 5.62 4.61 -0.17
CA TRP A 116 6.20 3.76 -1.22
C TRP A 116 5.26 2.64 -1.69
N THR A 117 4.16 2.41 -0.97
CA THR A 117 3.16 1.40 -1.30
C THR A 117 1.76 2.00 -1.22
N SER A 118 1.55 3.10 -1.93
CA SER A 118 0.25 3.73 -2.09
C SER A 118 -0.14 3.81 -3.56
N LEU A 119 -1.43 3.71 -3.83
CA LEU A 119 -2.05 3.95 -5.11
C LEU A 119 -2.85 5.25 -5.04
N ASN A 120 -2.70 6.11 -6.04
CA ASN A 120 -3.62 7.22 -6.25
C ASN A 120 -4.92 6.68 -6.82
N LEU A 121 -6.05 7.23 -6.37
CA LEU A 121 -7.34 6.95 -6.99
C LEU A 121 -7.57 7.87 -8.19
N PHE A 122 -8.26 7.35 -9.20
CA PHE A 122 -8.66 8.07 -10.40
C PHE A 122 -10.19 8.18 -10.44
N PRO A 123 -10.76 9.16 -11.19
CA PRO A 123 -12.20 9.38 -11.23
C PRO A 123 -13.01 8.12 -11.58
N GLU A 124 -12.49 7.26 -12.45
CA GLU A 124 -13.17 6.04 -12.92
C GLU A 124 -13.37 5.00 -11.80
N MET A 125 -12.55 5.08 -10.75
CA MET A 125 -12.60 4.20 -9.59
C MET A 125 -13.65 4.65 -8.57
N ILE A 126 -14.21 5.84 -8.77
CA ILE A 126 -15.14 6.50 -7.87
C ILE A 126 -16.53 6.41 -8.49
N ALA A 127 -17.40 5.70 -7.79
CA ALA A 127 -18.82 5.79 -8.05
C ALA A 127 -19.39 6.94 -7.22
N ALA A 128 -19.74 8.04 -7.90
CA ALA A 128 -20.64 9.05 -7.34
C ALA A 128 -21.94 8.34 -6.96
N ALA A 129 -22.31 8.39 -5.68
CA ALA A 129 -23.45 7.65 -5.16
C ALA A 129 -24.62 8.58 -4.83
N HIS A 130 -24.38 9.66 -4.07
CA HIS A 130 -25.43 10.60 -3.68
C HIS A 130 -24.93 12.04 -3.63
N GLN A 131 -25.71 12.95 -4.22
CA GLN A 131 -25.49 14.40 -4.23
C GLN A 131 -24.11 14.86 -4.74
N ILE A 132 -23.47 14.04 -5.58
CA ILE A 132 -22.24 14.37 -6.30
C ILE A 132 -22.60 14.47 -7.78
N GLU A 133 -22.45 15.67 -8.32
CA GLU A 133 -22.75 15.95 -9.72
C GLU A 133 -21.64 15.40 -10.62
N ARG A 134 -20.38 15.60 -10.24
CA ARG A 134 -19.24 15.22 -11.06
C ARG A 134 -17.98 14.96 -10.23
N VAL A 135 -17.16 14.02 -10.70
CA VAL A 135 -15.80 13.78 -10.24
C VAL A 135 -14.87 13.91 -11.43
N GLU A 136 -13.87 14.78 -11.33
CA GLU A 136 -12.91 15.04 -12.40
C GLU A 136 -11.47 14.91 -11.89
N GLN A 137 -10.54 14.66 -12.81
CA GLN A 137 -9.13 14.80 -12.48
C GLN A 137 -8.76 16.29 -12.48
N GLY A 138 -8.37 16.79 -11.31
CA GLY A 138 -7.81 18.12 -11.12
C GLY A 138 -6.31 18.17 -11.43
N GLN A 139 -5.67 19.26 -11.00
CA GLN A 139 -4.22 19.43 -11.13
C GLN A 139 -3.46 18.46 -10.22
N ASP A 140 -2.23 18.12 -10.59
CA ASP A 140 -1.30 17.27 -9.80
C ASP A 140 -1.86 15.90 -9.37
N GLY A 141 -2.86 15.38 -10.08
CA GLY A 141 -3.50 14.10 -9.79
C GLY A 141 -4.51 14.16 -8.64
N HIS A 142 -4.94 15.35 -8.24
CA HIS A 142 -6.06 15.55 -7.34
C HIS A 142 -7.38 15.20 -8.04
N LEU A 143 -8.41 14.96 -7.24
CA LEU A 143 -9.76 14.73 -7.68
C LEU A 143 -10.61 15.93 -7.27
N LEU A 144 -11.31 16.50 -8.24
CA LEU A 144 -12.23 17.59 -8.03
C LEU A 144 -13.65 17.02 -7.93
N PHE A 145 -14.29 17.25 -6.80
CA PHE A 145 -15.67 16.87 -6.55
C PHE A 145 -16.56 18.11 -6.67
N SER A 146 -17.54 18.03 -7.55
CA SER A 146 -18.63 18.99 -7.69
C SER A 146 -19.90 18.39 -7.12
N PHE A 147 -20.59 19.16 -6.29
CA PHE A 147 -21.77 18.69 -5.56
C PHE A 147 -23.03 19.38 -6.08
N GLU A 148 -24.16 18.73 -5.89
CA GLU A 148 -25.46 19.32 -6.23
C GLU A 148 -25.72 20.59 -5.40
N LYS A 149 -26.45 21.55 -5.96
CA LYS A 149 -26.78 22.79 -5.26
C LYS A 149 -27.64 22.49 -4.01
N GLY A 150 -27.17 22.95 -2.84
CA GLY A 150 -27.85 22.70 -1.57
C GLY A 150 -27.58 21.31 -0.98
N CYS A 151 -26.55 20.62 -1.46
CA CYS A 151 -26.11 19.33 -0.94
C CYS A 151 -25.83 19.39 0.57
N ASN A 152 -26.27 18.35 1.28
CA ASN A 152 -26.16 18.22 2.73
C ASN A 152 -25.69 16.83 3.18
N ASP A 153 -25.72 15.82 2.30
CA ASP A 153 -25.25 14.46 2.58
C ASP A 153 -24.54 13.85 1.35
N PRO A 154 -23.46 14.49 0.85
CA PRO A 154 -22.70 13.92 -0.25
C PRO A 154 -22.07 12.59 0.19
N HIS A 155 -22.10 11.58 -0.67
CA HIS A 155 -21.20 10.46 -0.49
C HIS A 155 -20.81 9.79 -1.81
N PHE A 156 -19.61 9.23 -1.80
CA PHE A 156 -19.07 8.45 -2.91
C PHE A 156 -18.53 7.12 -2.42
N VAL A 157 -18.47 6.17 -3.36
CA VAL A 157 -17.96 4.83 -3.12
C VAL A 157 -16.74 4.60 -3.99
N ILE A 158 -15.69 4.04 -3.40
CA ILE A 158 -14.53 3.56 -4.14
C ILE A 158 -14.75 2.08 -4.42
N LYS A 159 -14.81 1.73 -5.71
CA LYS A 159 -15.01 0.36 -6.19
C LYS A 159 -13.68 -0.40 -6.25
N GLU A 160 -13.76 -1.72 -6.40
CA GLU A 160 -12.63 -2.62 -6.72
C GLU A 160 -11.48 -2.61 -5.69
N ILE A 161 -11.75 -2.20 -4.45
CA ILE A 161 -10.77 -2.16 -3.36
C ILE A 161 -10.02 -3.49 -3.17
N PRO A 162 -10.65 -4.68 -3.23
CA PRO A 162 -9.93 -5.95 -3.09
C PRO A 162 -8.79 -6.10 -4.09
N GLU A 163 -9.04 -5.80 -5.36
CA GLU A 163 -8.07 -5.97 -6.45
C GLU A 163 -6.91 -4.99 -6.30
N LEU A 164 -7.21 -3.76 -5.89
CA LEU A 164 -6.21 -2.73 -5.61
C LEU A 164 -5.30 -3.12 -4.44
N LEU A 165 -5.89 -3.59 -3.34
CA LEU A 165 -5.13 -4.03 -2.17
C LEU A 165 -4.27 -5.25 -2.49
N GLN A 166 -4.79 -6.22 -3.25
CA GLN A 166 -4.02 -7.38 -3.72
C GLN A 166 -2.86 -6.97 -4.62
N SER A 167 -3.08 -6.06 -5.58
CA SER A 167 -2.02 -5.52 -6.45
C SER A 167 -0.93 -4.81 -5.66
N LEU A 168 -1.31 -3.98 -4.68
CA LEU A 168 -0.36 -3.31 -3.79
C LEU A 168 0.42 -4.28 -2.91
N GLU A 169 -0.25 -5.31 -2.39
CA GLU A 169 0.37 -6.36 -1.60
C GLU A 169 1.39 -7.15 -2.44
N ALA A 170 1.02 -7.56 -3.65
CA ALA A 170 1.90 -8.26 -4.58
C ALA A 170 3.14 -7.43 -4.93
N LYS A 171 2.96 -6.14 -5.28
CA LYS A 171 4.08 -5.21 -5.54
C LYS A 171 5.01 -5.09 -4.33
N ARG A 172 4.44 -4.96 -3.12
CA ARG A 172 5.22 -4.87 -1.88
C ARG A 172 6.01 -6.15 -1.60
N ILE A 173 5.38 -7.31 -1.72
CA ILE A 173 6.02 -8.61 -1.53
C ILE A 173 7.16 -8.78 -2.54
N HIS A 174 6.91 -8.45 -3.81
CA HIS A 174 7.92 -8.52 -4.86
C HIS A 174 9.13 -7.63 -4.54
N LEU A 175 8.91 -6.35 -4.24
CA LEU A 175 10.00 -5.41 -3.92
C LEU A 175 10.85 -5.88 -2.74
N ILE A 176 10.22 -6.33 -1.66
CA ILE A 176 10.94 -6.81 -0.47
C ILE A 176 11.69 -8.11 -0.77
N THR A 177 11.10 -9.01 -1.56
CA THR A 177 11.76 -10.26 -1.97
C THR A 177 12.99 -9.97 -2.83
N THR A 178 12.86 -9.11 -3.85
CA THR A 178 13.96 -8.71 -4.73
C THR A 178 15.11 -8.06 -3.95
N PHE A 179 14.81 -7.14 -3.03
CA PHE A 179 15.83 -6.51 -2.19
C PHE A 179 16.58 -7.54 -1.33
N ARG A 180 15.86 -8.50 -0.75
CA ARG A 180 16.46 -9.56 0.08
C ARG A 180 17.33 -10.52 -0.74
N ILE A 181 16.90 -10.87 -1.96
CA ILE A 181 17.71 -11.66 -2.90
C ILE A 181 19.03 -10.94 -3.18
N LEU A 182 18.96 -9.66 -3.54
CA LEU A 182 20.15 -8.86 -3.83
C LEU A 182 21.09 -8.78 -2.61
N ALA A 183 20.55 -8.52 -1.42
CA ALA A 183 21.33 -8.49 -0.19
C ALA A 183 22.00 -9.85 0.11
N GLY A 184 21.30 -10.96 -0.13
CA GLY A 184 21.84 -12.31 0.00
C GLY A 184 23.01 -12.58 -0.95
N PHE A 185 22.90 -12.16 -2.21
CA PHE A 185 24.00 -12.26 -3.18
C PHE A 185 25.22 -11.44 -2.76
N VAL A 186 25.01 -10.20 -2.29
CA VAL A 186 26.10 -9.35 -1.80
C VAL A 186 26.80 -9.99 -0.60
N ALA A 187 26.05 -10.52 0.37
CA ALA A 187 26.61 -11.20 1.53
C ALA A 187 27.42 -12.45 1.14
N ALA A 188 26.91 -13.26 0.20
CA ALA A 188 27.61 -14.44 -0.29
C ALA A 188 28.91 -14.08 -1.03
N ALA A 189 28.88 -13.05 -1.87
CA ALA A 189 30.06 -12.54 -2.56
C ALA A 189 31.12 -12.03 -1.58
N ALA A 190 30.71 -11.26 -0.56
CA ALA A 190 31.61 -10.78 0.48
C ALA A 190 32.26 -11.92 1.28
N ALA A 191 31.49 -12.96 1.63
CA ALA A 191 32.00 -14.14 2.32
C ALA A 191 33.02 -14.91 1.47
N LEU A 192 32.76 -15.06 0.16
CA LEU A 192 33.69 -15.68 -0.78
C LEU A 192 35.00 -14.88 -0.86
N VAL A 193 34.92 -13.55 -1.03
CA VAL A 193 36.10 -12.68 -1.04
C VAL A 193 36.91 -12.84 0.24
N ALA A 194 36.27 -12.80 1.42
CA ALA A 194 36.96 -12.98 2.70
C ALA A 194 37.68 -14.35 2.79
N LEU A 195 37.01 -15.43 2.38
CA LEU A 195 37.59 -16.78 2.34
C LEU A 195 38.81 -16.89 1.42
N PHE A 196 38.81 -16.19 0.27
CA PHE A 196 39.95 -16.17 -0.65
C PHE A 196 41.06 -15.21 -0.19
N SER A 197 40.73 -14.11 0.47
CA SER A 197 41.71 -13.18 1.05
C SER A 197 42.47 -13.76 2.23
N MET A 198 41.85 -14.63 3.03
CA MET A 198 42.50 -15.35 4.14
C MET A 198 43.42 -16.51 3.69
N ARG A 199 43.44 -16.84 2.39
CA ARG A 199 44.27 -17.92 1.81
C ARG A 199 45.58 -17.45 1.20
N LYS A 200 45.98 -16.18 1.39
CA LYS A 200 47.33 -15.74 1.02
C LYS A 200 48.32 -16.09 2.15
N PRO A 201 49.33 -16.95 1.91
CA PRO A 201 50.49 -17.05 2.79
C PRO A 201 51.34 -15.77 2.73
#